data_AF-A0A7X6V316-F1
#
_entry.id   AF-A0A7X6V316-F1
#
_cell.length_a   1.000
_cell.length_b   1.000
_cell.length_c   1.000
_cell.angle_alpha   90.00
_cell.angle_beta   90.00
_cell.angle_gamma   90.00
#
_symmetry.space_group_name_H-M   'P 1'
#
loop_
_entity.id
_entity.type
_entity.pdbx_description
1 polymer ?
#
loop_
_entity_poly.entity_id
_entity_poly.type
_entity_poly.pdbx_seq_one_letter_code
_entity_poly.pdbx_strand_id
1 'polypeptide(L)'
;MKPRKMKDSGIPWIGQIPEGWEVRKIKTIFQVLGGATPTSGNVDYWNGDIPWVTPADMSDDKIYLKNSKRKITREGLESCAAELVPVESIIVSNRAPIGKVALAGVPLCTN
;
A
#
# COMPACT_ATOMS: atom_id res chain seq x y z
N MET A 1 35.72 9.89 7.67
CA MET A 1 34.94 8.98 6.78
C MET A 1 35.40 9.19 5.34
N LYS A 2 35.66 8.13 4.57
CA LYS A 2 35.93 8.27 3.12
C LYS A 2 34.60 8.57 2.40
N PRO A 3 34.57 9.52 1.44
CA PRO A 3 33.37 9.75 0.65
C PRO A 3 33.03 8.50 -0.17
N ARG A 4 31.74 8.17 -0.22
CA ARG A 4 31.22 7.05 -1.01
C ARG A 4 31.33 7.40 -2.49
N LYS A 5 31.86 6.49 -3.31
CA LYS A 5 31.89 6.67 -4.77
C LYS A 5 30.46 6.65 -5.33
N MET A 6 30.20 7.55 -6.27
CA MET A 6 28.89 7.77 -6.89
C MET A 6 28.98 7.51 -8.39
N LYS A 7 27.86 7.13 -9.00
CA LYS A 7 27.67 6.97 -10.45
C LYS A 7 26.35 7.61 -10.88
N ASP A 8 26.23 7.94 -12.16
CA ASP A 8 24.96 8.41 -12.73
C ASP A 8 23.93 7.27 -12.72
N SER A 9 22.68 7.58 -12.34
CA SER A 9 21.60 6.60 -12.30
C SER A 9 20.99 6.27 -13.67
N GLY A 10 21.27 7.08 -14.69
CA GLY A 10 20.61 7.08 -15.98
C GLY A 10 19.20 7.71 -15.96
N ILE A 11 18.75 8.23 -14.81
CA ILE A 11 17.41 8.82 -14.63
C ILE A 11 17.58 10.25 -14.07
N PRO A 12 17.25 11.31 -14.85
CA PRO A 12 17.57 12.69 -14.48
C PRO A 12 17.03 13.14 -13.12
N TRP A 13 15.82 12.73 -12.75
CA TRP A 13 15.18 13.13 -11.48
C TRP A 13 15.69 12.34 -10.26
N ILE A 14 16.42 11.24 -10.46
CA ILE A 14 17.13 10.51 -9.38
C ILE A 14 18.54 11.09 -9.20
N GLY A 15 19.23 11.42 -10.29
CA GLY A 15 20.58 11.98 -10.26
C GLY A 15 21.64 10.92 -9.96
N GLN A 16 22.57 11.22 -9.05
CA GLN A 16 23.68 10.32 -8.72
C GLN A 16 23.31 9.32 -7.61
N ILE A 17 23.73 8.07 -7.78
CA ILE A 17 23.54 6.98 -6.81
C ILE A 17 24.89 6.35 -6.43
N PRO A 18 25.00 5.64 -5.30
CA PRO A 18 26.20 4.88 -4.96
C PRO A 18 26.64 3.94 -6.08
N GLU A 19 27.96 3.79 -6.28
CA GLU A 19 28.51 2.93 -7.34
C GLU A 19 28.00 1.47 -7.27
N GLY A 20 27.79 0.95 -6.06
CA GLY A 20 27.26 -0.40 -5.83
C GLY A 20 25.73 -0.51 -5.86
N TRP A 21 24.97 0.56 -6.09
CA TRP A 21 23.52 0.52 -6.19
C TRP A 21 23.06 0.23 -7.62
N GLU A 22 21.85 -0.31 -7.74
CA GLU A 22 21.18 -0.52 -9.01
C GLU A 22 19.81 0.14 -9.02
N VAL A 23 19.40 0.66 -10.18
CA VAL A 23 18.07 1.21 -10.39
C VAL A 23 17.16 0.11 -10.93
N ARG A 24 16.04 -0.13 -10.25
CA ARG A 24 15.05 -1.15 -10.63
C ARG A 24 13.65 -0.54 -10.60
N LYS A 25 12.75 -1.05 -11.45
CA LYS A 25 11.34 -0.65 -11.45
C LYS A 25 10.62 -1.41 -10.33
N ILE A 26 9.72 -0.76 -9.59
CA ILE A 26 8.98 -1.40 -8.47
C ILE A 26 8.35 -2.72 -8.89
N LYS A 27 7.69 -2.76 -10.06
CA LYS A 27 7.03 -3.96 -10.61
C LYS A 27 7.95 -5.16 -10.89
N THR A 28 9.28 -4.98 -10.86
CA THR A 28 10.24 -6.09 -11.02
C THR A 28 10.68 -6.69 -9.68
N ILE A 29 10.27 -6.07 -8.56
CA ILE A 29 10.64 -6.48 -7.20
C ILE A 29 9.38 -6.83 -6.40
N PHE A 30 8.29 -6.08 -6.59
CA PHE A 30 7.04 -6.22 -5.88
C PHE A 30 5.90 -6.64 -6.80
N GLN A 31 4.98 -7.43 -6.26
CA GLN A 31 3.62 -7.53 -6.80
C GLN A 31 2.86 -6.26 -6.39
N VAL A 32 2.31 -5.55 -7.38
CA VAL A 32 1.57 -4.30 -7.14
C VAL A 32 0.08 -4.61 -7.27
N LEU A 33 -0.64 -4.48 -6.16
CA LEU A 33 -2.07 -4.75 -6.07
C LEU A 33 -2.87 -3.45 -5.94
N GLY A 34 -4.07 -3.44 -6.51
CA GLY A 34 -5.02 -2.35 -6.38
C GLY A 34 -5.96 -2.56 -5.19
N GLY A 35 -6.61 -1.47 -4.78
CA GLY A 35 -7.78 -1.52 -3.91
C GLY A 35 -9.07 -1.46 -4.71
N ALA A 36 -10.18 -1.84 -4.09
CA ALA A 36 -11.51 -1.65 -4.64
C ALA A 36 -12.54 -1.43 -3.54
N THR A 37 -13.69 -0.87 -3.93
CA THR A 37 -14.82 -0.62 -3.04
C THR A 37 -15.96 -1.56 -3.41
N PRO A 38 -16.41 -2.47 -2.51
CA PRO A 38 -17.63 -3.24 -2.78
C PRO A 38 -18.84 -2.30 -2.85
N THR A 39 -19.93 -2.73 -3.50
CA THR A 39 -21.11 -1.88 -3.70
C THR A 39 -21.63 -1.34 -2.36
N SER A 40 -21.49 -0.03 -2.14
CA SER A 40 -21.83 0.63 -0.87
C SER A 40 -23.29 0.45 -0.44
N GLY A 41 -24.20 0.24 -1.39
CA GLY A 41 -25.62 0.03 -1.12
C GLY A 41 -25.98 -1.40 -0.69
N ASN A 42 -25.09 -2.38 -0.87
CA ASN A 42 -25.33 -3.74 -0.37
C ASN A 42 -24.79 -3.86 1.05
N VAL A 43 -25.69 -3.91 2.03
CA VAL A 43 -25.35 -3.96 3.45
C VAL A 43 -24.61 -5.23 3.86
N ASP A 44 -24.81 -6.33 3.13
CA ASP A 44 -24.19 -7.64 3.42
C ASP A 44 -22.67 -7.65 3.16
N TYR A 45 -22.17 -6.67 2.41
CA TYR A 45 -20.74 -6.51 2.13
C TYR A 45 -19.97 -5.82 3.24
N TRP A 46 -20.65 -5.24 4.23
CA TRP A 46 -20.06 -4.38 5.25
C TRP A 46 -20.19 -4.97 6.66
N ASN A 47 -19.46 -4.38 7.61
CA ASN A 47 -19.50 -4.76 9.03
C ASN A 47 -19.03 -6.21 9.31
N GLY A 48 -18.23 -6.78 8.41
CA GLY A 48 -17.49 -8.03 8.66
C GLY A 48 -16.21 -7.82 9.46
N ASP A 49 -15.31 -8.78 9.38
CA ASP A 49 -14.06 -8.79 10.15
C ASP A 49 -12.83 -8.32 9.38
N ILE A 50 -12.93 -8.20 8.05
CA ILE A 50 -11.79 -7.86 7.19
C ILE A 50 -11.53 -6.36 7.21
N PRO A 51 -10.35 -5.90 7.67
CA PRO A 51 -10.01 -4.48 7.60
C PRO A 51 -9.97 -4.00 6.15
N TRP A 52 -10.76 -2.98 5.86
CA TRP A 52 -10.81 -2.31 4.57
C TRP A 52 -10.28 -0.89 4.76
N VAL A 53 -9.00 -0.72 4.42
CA VAL A 53 -8.21 0.48 4.70
C VAL A 53 -8.43 1.53 3.61
N THR A 54 -8.60 2.76 4.05
CA THR A 54 -8.60 3.96 3.21
C THR A 54 -7.47 4.91 3.60
N PRO A 55 -7.14 5.91 2.77
CA PRO A 55 -6.22 6.98 3.15
C PRO A 55 -6.58 7.74 4.45
N ALA A 56 -7.84 7.66 4.88
CA ALA A 56 -8.32 8.26 6.13
C ALA A 56 -7.98 7.43 7.38
N ASP A 57 -7.52 6.19 7.21
CA ASP A 57 -7.01 5.31 8.27
C ASP A 57 -5.50 5.45 8.47
N MET A 58 -4.81 6.09 7.53
CA MET A 58 -3.36 6.28 7.53
C MET A 58 -2.96 7.62 8.13
N SER A 59 -1.87 7.64 8.91
CA SER A 59 -1.30 8.84 9.53
C SER A 59 0.22 8.74 9.69
N ASP A 60 0.90 9.89 9.78
CA ASP A 60 2.36 9.95 9.82
C ASP A 60 2.96 9.40 11.13
N ASP A 61 2.16 9.34 12.20
CA ASP A 61 2.53 8.78 13.50
C ASP A 61 2.33 7.26 13.61
N LYS A 62 1.63 6.64 12.64
CA LYS A 62 1.28 5.21 12.67
C LYS A 62 1.72 4.50 11.40
N ILE A 63 2.88 3.86 11.50
CA ILE A 63 3.43 3.05 10.41
C ILE A 63 2.64 1.76 10.23
N TYR A 64 2.18 1.09 11.29
CA TYR A 64 1.49 -0.20 11.16
C TYR A 64 -0.04 -0.06 11.24
N LEU A 65 -0.72 -0.49 10.19
CA LEU A 65 -2.17 -0.57 10.11
C LEU A 65 -2.65 -1.90 10.69
N LYS A 66 -3.21 -1.84 11.90
CA LYS A 66 -3.73 -3.03 12.61
C LYS A 66 -5.25 -3.13 12.59
N ASN A 67 -5.94 -2.08 12.15
CA ASN A 67 -7.39 -2.01 12.03
C ASN A 67 -7.78 -0.87 11.07
N SER A 68 -9.06 -0.76 10.74
CA SER A 68 -9.65 0.30 9.91
C SER A 68 -10.97 0.79 10.49
N LYS A 69 -11.40 1.99 10.09
CA LYS A 69 -12.69 2.58 10.48
C LYS A 69 -13.88 1.76 9.96
N ARG A 70 -13.74 1.15 8.78
CA ARG A 70 -14.75 0.28 8.17
C ARG A 70 -14.16 -1.07 7.85
N LYS A 71 -15.00 -2.10 7.91
CA LYS A 71 -14.65 -3.47 7.58
C LYS A 71 -15.64 -4.04 6.58
N ILE A 72 -15.18 -4.99 5.80
CA ILE A 72 -16.00 -5.71 4.82
C ILE A 72 -16.12 -7.18 5.22
N THR A 73 -17.18 -7.82 4.75
CA THR A 73 -17.37 -9.27 4.86
C THR A 73 -16.51 -10.00 3.83
N ARG A 74 -16.43 -11.33 3.96
CA ARG A 74 -15.80 -12.16 2.93
C ARG A 74 -16.50 -12.01 1.58
N GLU A 75 -17.83 -11.98 1.59
CA GLU A 75 -18.64 -11.74 0.40
C GLU A 75 -18.35 -10.36 -0.21
N GLY A 76 -18.22 -9.32 0.62
CA GLY A 76 -17.83 -7.99 0.17
C GLY A 76 -16.47 -7.98 -0.53
N LEU A 77 -15.47 -8.68 0.02
CA LEU A 77 -14.17 -8.81 -0.62
C LEU A 77 -14.27 -9.53 -1.98
N GLU A 78 -14.99 -10.65 -2.05
CA GLU A 78 -15.15 -11.45 -3.27
C GLU A 78 -16.01 -10.75 -4.34
N SER A 79 -16.84 -9.78 -3.94
CA SER A 79 -17.68 -9.00 -4.86
C SER A 79 -16.92 -7.95 -5.67
N CYS A 80 -15.65 -7.67 -5.35
CA CYS A 80 -14.88 -6.59 -5.98
C CYS A 80 -13.42 -7.00 -6.24
N ALA A 81 -12.65 -6.11 -6.87
CA ALA A 81 -11.25 -6.37 -7.23
C ALA A 81 -10.25 -6.16 -6.08
N ALA A 82 -10.73 -5.92 -4.86
CA ALA A 82 -9.86 -5.74 -3.70
C ALA A 82 -9.26 -7.09 -3.32
N GLU A 83 -7.97 -7.09 -2.96
CA GLU A 83 -7.27 -8.30 -2.54
C GLU A 83 -6.77 -8.15 -1.10
N LEU A 84 -6.76 -9.27 -0.38
CA LEU A 84 -6.10 -9.35 0.92
C LEU A 84 -4.59 -9.38 0.72
N VAL A 85 -3.91 -8.41 1.31
CA VAL A 85 -2.45 -8.39 1.37
C VAL A 85 -1.96 -9.01 2.68
N PRO A 86 -0.83 -9.73 2.68
CA PRO A 86 -0.26 -10.28 3.90
C PRO A 86 0.30 -9.17 4.80
N VAL A 87 0.54 -9.52 6.07
CA VAL A 87 1.28 -8.67 7.03
C VAL A 87 2.63 -8.26 6.41
N GLU A 88 3.11 -7.07 6.76
CA GLU A 88 4.35 -6.44 6.26
C GLU A 88 4.29 -5.95 4.80
N SER A 89 3.15 -6.06 4.13
CA SER A 89 2.93 -5.42 2.84
C SER A 89 2.96 -3.89 2.95
N ILE A 90 3.54 -3.23 1.95
CA ILE A 90 3.57 -1.77 1.85
C ILE A 90 2.25 -1.27 1.27
N ILE A 91 1.58 -0.39 2.01
CA ILE A 91 0.35 0.28 1.60
C ILE A 91 0.69 1.71 1.19
N VAL A 92 0.30 2.10 -0.02
CA VAL A 92 0.53 3.45 -0.56
C VAL A 92 -0.78 4.04 -1.05
N SER A 93 -1.11 5.27 -0.62
CA SER A 93 -2.25 5.98 -1.18
C SER A 93 -1.91 6.58 -2.54
N ASN A 94 -2.65 6.17 -3.57
CA ASN A 94 -2.54 6.72 -4.93
C ASN A 94 -3.68 7.70 -5.28
N ARG A 95 -4.64 7.87 -4.37
CA ARG A 95 -5.75 8.82 -4.43
C ARG A 95 -5.71 9.76 -3.22
N ALA A 96 -6.51 10.81 -3.23
CA ALA A 96 -6.44 11.89 -2.24
C ALA A 96 -6.63 11.39 -0.78
N PRO A 97 -5.72 11.76 0.16
CA PRO A 97 -4.41 12.39 -0.06
C PRO A 97 -3.38 11.41 -0.63
N ILE A 98 -2.65 11.84 -1.69
CA ILE A 98 -1.66 11.01 -2.38
C ILE A 98 -0.36 10.91 -1.55
N GLY A 99 0.27 9.75 -1.56
CA GLY A 99 1.63 9.56 -1.06
C GLY A 99 1.75 9.19 0.42
N LYS A 100 0.64 8.91 1.11
CA LYS A 100 0.71 8.29 2.43
C LYS A 100 1.26 6.87 2.29
N VAL A 101 2.11 6.47 3.23
CA VAL A 101 2.71 5.13 3.25
C VAL A 101 2.52 4.53 4.64
N ALA A 102 2.18 3.25 4.67
CA ALA A 102 2.09 2.45 5.89
C ALA A 102 2.43 0.98 5.59
N LEU A 103 2.54 0.17 6.64
CA LEU A 103 2.72 -1.27 6.59
C LEU A 103 1.45 -1.97 7.09
N ALA A 104 1.08 -3.06 6.44
CA ALA A 104 0.03 -3.94 6.95
C ALA A 104 0.51 -4.59 8.26
N GLY A 105 -0.15 -4.30 9.38
CA GLY A 105 0.10 -4.93 10.68
C GLY A 105 -0.74 -6.18 10.92
N VAL A 106 -1.77 -6.37 10.11
CA VAL A 106 -2.65 -7.55 10.03
C VAL A 106 -2.99 -7.78 8.55
N PRO A 107 -3.46 -8.97 8.14
CA PRO A 107 -4.04 -9.14 6.81
C PRO A 107 -5.19 -8.14 6.60
N LEU A 108 -5.12 -7.38 5.51
CA LEU A 108 -6.07 -6.30 5.21
C LEU A 108 -6.21 -6.09 3.71
N CYS A 109 -7.22 -5.34 3.28
CA CYS A 109 -7.40 -4.91 1.90
C CYS A 109 -7.59 -3.38 1.85
N THR A 110 -7.57 -2.81 0.65
CA THR A 110 -7.64 -1.35 0.43
C THR A 110 -8.75 -0.96 -0.55
N ASN A 111 -9.09 0.33 -0.57
CA ASN A 111 -10.18 0.88 -1.39
C ASN A 111 -9.82 1.31 -2.81
#